data_AF-A0A8J5MGQ0-F1
#
_entry.id   AF-A0A8J5MGQ0-F1
#
_cell.length_a   1.000
_cell.length_b   1.000
_cell.length_c   1.000
_cell.angle_alpha   90.00
_cell.angle_beta   90.00
_cell.angle_gamma   90.00
#
_symmetry.space_group_name_H-M   'P 1'
#
loop_
_entity.id
_entity.type
_entity.pdbx_description
1 polymer ?
#
loop_
_entity_poly.entity_id
_entity_poly.type
_entity_poly.pdbx_seq_one_letter_code
_entity_poly.pdbx_strand_id
1 'polypeptide(L)'
;MARGQSGGTQSSSHRDMKVFLRNRMWRDHWYVLVSVGVIVVALFGSAFLQFSTSQDHVYRLEVTDSKLMERVFRSGEPWVVLCSGPDDVLPEVFDKVSPRLAGKSFVGVLDCKEKLPASGKSVLKRYGIKSSISPTVFTVANGEKPKQVFLSYLQSAAALAKHVKARTKKSMQQVQNSAQLEARCLSRSSCVLFLRGQRFQPHEKQWIDDLMHKHRTLSFAWIDATSLKLSLENMLPDAQRGEHRMVLFRRQRDPDTHKKVLAAKAFRGEVFDAVSVGAFLDDSAHADSLKPLEKSLKVLQRKKKSQASQPEQSGDRERRRPKRPKRRHHNHHKNRDAEEKDDAYYFPQHVDQEEGQEGSNDDVEEEEDVLDLDDDTDEE
;
A
#
# COMPACT_ATOMS: atom_id res chain seq x y z
N MET A 1 111.46 13.32 -20.09
CA MET A 1 111.45 13.99 -18.76
C MET A 1 110.12 14.72 -18.57
N ALA A 2 109.57 14.65 -17.35
CA ALA A 2 108.57 15.55 -16.71
C ALA A 2 107.22 15.80 -17.44
N ARG A 3 106.10 15.27 -16.92
CA ARG A 3 105.21 15.77 -15.82
C ARG A 3 104.21 16.84 -16.28
N GLY A 4 102.93 16.61 -15.95
CA GLY A 4 101.87 17.62 -16.08
C GLY A 4 100.50 17.07 -15.70
N GLN A 5 100.27 16.88 -14.41
CA GLN A 5 98.98 16.61 -13.76
C GLN A 5 98.39 17.96 -13.32
N SER A 6 97.10 18.26 -13.61
CA SER A 6 96.18 18.93 -12.66
C SER A 6 94.81 19.31 -13.27
N GLY A 7 93.74 18.95 -12.54
CA GLY A 7 92.49 19.72 -12.38
C GLY A 7 91.39 19.48 -13.43
N GLY A 8 90.11 19.33 -13.12
CA GLY A 8 89.37 19.51 -11.87
C GLY A 8 87.87 19.49 -12.18
N THR A 9 87.12 18.77 -11.37
CA THR A 9 85.68 18.49 -11.40
C THR A 9 84.79 19.71 -11.13
N GLN A 10 83.90 20.08 -12.07
CA GLN A 10 82.69 20.87 -11.81
C GLN A 10 81.58 20.56 -12.83
N SER A 11 80.78 19.52 -12.61
CA SER A 11 79.60 19.24 -13.48
C SER A 11 78.41 18.56 -12.78
N SER A 12 78.50 18.14 -11.51
CA SER A 12 77.43 17.40 -10.85
C SER A 12 76.39 18.27 -10.11
N SER A 13 76.75 19.48 -9.70
CA SER A 13 75.92 20.31 -8.78
C SER A 13 74.55 20.72 -9.36
N HIS A 14 74.44 20.96 -10.66
CA HIS A 14 73.22 21.53 -11.25
C HIS A 14 72.09 20.50 -11.48
N ARG A 15 72.42 19.23 -11.67
CA ARG A 15 71.42 18.14 -11.80
C ARG A 15 70.90 17.72 -10.42
N ASP A 16 71.79 17.68 -9.42
CA ASP A 16 71.41 17.33 -8.05
C ASP A 16 70.50 18.39 -7.43
N MET A 17 70.74 19.68 -7.69
CA MET A 17 69.87 20.76 -7.22
C MET A 17 68.44 20.68 -7.80
N LYS A 18 68.29 20.24 -9.06
CA LYS A 18 66.98 20.12 -9.73
C LYS A 18 66.17 18.94 -9.19
N VAL A 19 66.83 17.82 -8.88
CA VAL A 19 66.21 16.66 -8.23
C VAL A 19 65.85 16.98 -6.77
N PHE A 20 66.70 17.74 -6.08
CA PHE A 20 66.46 18.15 -4.70
C PHE A 20 65.26 19.11 -4.57
N LEU A 21 65.14 20.10 -5.47
CA LEU A 21 63.98 20.99 -5.51
C LEU A 21 62.69 20.24 -5.87
N ARG A 22 62.75 19.25 -6.78
CA ARG A 22 61.58 18.44 -7.15
C ARG A 22 61.09 17.55 -6.02
N ASN A 23 62.00 16.97 -5.22
CA ASN A 23 61.63 16.15 -4.06
C ASN A 23 61.22 16.98 -2.83
N ARG A 24 61.77 18.18 -2.64
CA ARG A 24 61.45 19.05 -1.50
C ARG A 24 60.08 19.74 -1.66
N MET A 25 59.79 20.24 -2.86
CA MET A 25 58.50 20.86 -3.17
C MET A 25 57.34 19.84 -3.04
N TRP A 26 57.60 18.56 -3.35
CA TRP A 26 56.64 17.48 -3.14
C TRP A 26 56.39 17.16 -1.66
N ARG A 27 57.39 17.32 -0.80
CA ARG A 27 57.29 17.03 0.63
C ARG A 27 56.55 18.11 1.39
N ASP A 28 56.79 19.38 1.04
CA ASP A 28 56.17 20.53 1.69
C ASP A 28 54.69 20.72 1.25
N HIS A 29 54.35 20.33 0.01
CA HIS A 29 52.96 20.37 -0.48
C HIS A 29 52.20 19.04 -0.37
N TRP A 30 52.83 17.97 0.14
CA TRP A 30 52.17 16.68 0.34
C TRP A 30 50.94 16.80 1.24
N TYR A 31 51.07 17.56 2.34
CA TYR A 31 49.95 17.80 3.27
C TYR A 31 48.80 18.56 2.62
N VAL A 32 49.09 19.47 1.67
CA VAL A 32 48.06 20.21 0.91
C VAL A 32 47.37 19.29 -0.09
N LEU A 33 48.10 18.40 -0.76
CA LEU A 33 47.50 17.43 -1.69
C LEU A 33 46.64 16.40 -0.95
N VAL A 34 47.09 15.92 0.21
CA VAL A 34 46.32 15.01 1.06
C VAL A 34 45.07 15.70 1.61
N SER A 35 45.17 16.95 2.08
CA SER A 35 44.01 17.68 2.60
C SER A 35 42.96 17.96 1.52
N VAL A 36 43.38 18.37 0.32
CA VAL A 36 42.49 18.51 -0.85
C VAL A 36 41.87 17.17 -1.22
N GLY A 37 42.64 16.08 -1.23
CA GLY A 37 42.13 14.72 -1.49
C GLY A 37 41.06 14.30 -0.49
N VAL A 38 41.27 14.55 0.80
CA VAL A 38 40.27 14.26 1.86
C VAL A 38 39.00 15.09 1.67
N ILE A 39 39.12 16.37 1.33
CA ILE A 39 37.96 17.25 1.08
C ILE A 39 37.15 16.73 -0.12
N VAL A 40 37.83 16.38 -1.22
CA VAL A 40 37.17 15.83 -2.41
C VAL A 40 36.46 14.52 -2.07
N VAL A 41 37.12 13.58 -1.38
CA VAL A 41 36.50 12.32 -0.96
C VAL A 41 35.32 12.55 0.00
N ALA A 42 35.40 13.52 0.90
CA ALA A 42 34.30 13.86 1.81
C ALA A 42 33.10 14.49 1.08
N LEU A 43 33.34 15.36 0.08
CA LEU A 43 32.28 15.97 -0.72
C LEU A 43 31.62 14.95 -1.66
N PHE A 44 32.39 14.15 -2.37
CA PHE A 44 31.84 13.09 -3.23
C PHE A 44 31.18 11.98 -2.41
N GLY A 45 31.78 11.60 -1.27
CA GLY A 45 31.21 10.63 -0.34
C GLY A 45 29.88 11.12 0.25
N SER A 46 29.81 12.39 0.68
CA SER A 46 28.56 12.96 1.20
C SER A 46 27.49 13.12 0.11
N ALA A 47 27.84 13.57 -1.10
CA ALA A 47 26.92 13.64 -2.23
C ALA A 47 26.41 12.26 -2.66
N PHE A 48 27.28 11.24 -2.71
CA PHE A 48 26.90 9.88 -3.02
C PHE A 48 26.01 9.27 -1.93
N LEU A 49 26.32 9.53 -0.66
CA LEU A 49 25.45 9.12 0.45
C LEU A 49 24.10 9.82 0.40
N GLN A 50 24.04 11.13 0.13
CA GLN A 50 22.78 11.85 -0.04
C GLN A 50 21.97 11.36 -1.24
N PHE A 51 22.61 11.14 -2.38
CA PHE A 51 21.94 10.65 -3.58
C PHE A 51 21.40 9.22 -3.39
N SER A 52 22.22 8.33 -2.81
CA SER A 52 21.83 6.94 -2.55
C SER A 52 20.78 6.78 -1.45
N THR A 53 20.69 7.73 -0.51
CA THR A 53 19.73 7.68 0.61
C THR A 53 18.47 8.52 0.37
N SER A 54 18.46 9.37 -0.66
CA SER A 54 17.30 10.21 -0.98
C SER A 54 16.12 9.34 -1.42
N GLN A 55 15.00 9.40 -0.69
CA GLN A 55 13.74 8.73 -1.07
C GLN A 55 12.98 9.49 -2.18
N ASP A 56 13.53 10.61 -2.67
CA ASP A 56 12.88 11.57 -3.55
C ASP A 56 13.16 11.33 -5.04
N HIS A 57 13.72 10.18 -5.43
CA HIS A 57 14.06 9.92 -6.83
C HIS A 57 12.95 9.15 -7.58
N VAL A 58 12.75 9.54 -8.84
CA VAL A 58 11.97 8.79 -9.81
C VAL A 58 12.81 7.59 -10.28
N TYR A 59 12.31 6.38 -10.06
CA TYR A 59 12.98 5.14 -10.44
C TYR A 59 12.74 4.85 -11.92
N ARG A 60 13.79 4.70 -12.71
CA ARG A 60 13.67 4.15 -14.06
C ARG A 60 13.69 2.63 -13.97
N LEU A 61 12.56 2.01 -14.31
CA LEU A 61 12.31 0.59 -14.16
C LEU A 61 12.59 -0.11 -15.48
N GLU A 62 13.55 -1.04 -15.47
CA GLU A 62 13.86 -1.87 -16.64
C GLU A 62 13.07 -3.18 -16.59
N VAL A 63 12.41 -3.55 -17.68
CA VAL A 63 11.58 -4.77 -17.76
C VAL A 63 12.42 -6.05 -17.69
N THR A 64 13.70 -5.96 -18.09
CA THR A 64 14.69 -7.04 -18.04
C THR A 64 15.04 -7.45 -16.60
N ASP A 65 14.95 -6.54 -15.63
CA ASP A 65 15.20 -6.85 -14.22
C ASP A 65 13.99 -7.56 -13.60
N SER A 66 14.06 -8.89 -13.59
CA SER A 66 13.01 -9.74 -13.02
C SER A 66 12.77 -9.46 -11.53
N LYS A 67 13.81 -9.10 -10.76
CA LYS A 67 13.68 -8.87 -9.32
C LYS A 67 12.96 -7.54 -9.06
N LEU A 68 13.28 -6.51 -9.84
CA LEU A 68 12.59 -5.23 -9.76
C LEU A 68 11.13 -5.35 -10.20
N MET A 69 10.85 -6.11 -11.27
CA MET A 69 9.48 -6.37 -11.71
C MET A 69 8.68 -7.16 -10.67
N GLU A 70 9.31 -8.14 -10.00
CA GLU A 70 8.70 -8.83 -8.87
C GLU A 70 8.42 -7.88 -7.69
N ARG A 71 9.38 -7.02 -7.38
CA ARG A 71 9.20 -5.98 -6.36
C ARG A 71 8.03 -5.06 -6.69
N VAL A 72 7.97 -4.50 -7.90
CA VAL A 72 6.92 -3.55 -8.32
C VAL A 72 5.54 -4.21 -8.35
N PHE A 73 5.43 -5.40 -8.93
CA PHE A 73 4.13 -6.01 -9.20
C PHE A 73 3.64 -7.03 -8.17
N ARG A 74 4.51 -7.55 -7.29
CA ARG A 74 4.16 -8.64 -6.36
C ARG A 74 4.50 -8.39 -4.89
N SER A 75 5.43 -7.50 -4.56
CA SER A 75 5.80 -7.25 -3.15
C SER A 75 4.66 -6.65 -2.32
N GLY A 76 3.72 -5.97 -2.96
CA GLY A 76 2.66 -5.20 -2.30
C GLY A 76 3.11 -3.82 -1.80
N GLU A 77 4.37 -3.45 -2.01
CA GLU A 77 4.83 -2.07 -1.86
C GLU A 77 4.00 -1.13 -2.74
N PRO A 78 3.75 0.10 -2.29
CA PRO A 78 2.98 1.07 -3.05
C PRO A 78 3.86 1.76 -4.09
N TRP A 79 3.51 1.59 -5.37
CA TRP A 79 4.16 2.19 -6.53
C TRP A 79 3.15 3.02 -7.32
N VAL A 80 3.58 4.17 -7.81
CA VAL A 80 2.95 4.89 -8.93
C VAL A 80 3.91 4.80 -10.11
N VAL A 81 3.41 4.31 -11.25
CA VAL A 81 4.22 4.04 -12.42
C VAL A 81 3.68 4.80 -13.61
N LEU A 82 4.54 5.59 -14.25
CA LEU A 82 4.30 6.22 -15.53
C LEU A 82 4.79 5.28 -16.65
N CYS A 83 3.92 5.00 -17.61
CA CYS A 83 4.33 4.35 -18.84
C CYS A 83 4.99 5.38 -19.76
N SER A 84 6.29 5.24 -19.97
CA SER A 84 7.08 6.11 -20.83
C SER A 84 8.20 5.29 -21.45
N GLY A 85 8.42 5.46 -22.75
CA GLY A 85 9.58 4.91 -23.45
C GLY A 85 10.88 5.62 -23.05
N PRO A 86 12.03 5.12 -23.52
CA PRO A 86 13.32 5.66 -23.12
C PRO A 86 13.57 7.09 -23.60
N ASP A 87 13.02 7.45 -24.75
CA ASP A 87 13.20 8.74 -25.43
C ASP A 87 12.04 9.73 -25.17
N ASP A 88 11.03 9.30 -24.41
CA ASP A 88 9.84 10.11 -24.13
C ASP A 88 10.13 11.16 -23.04
N VAL A 89 9.64 12.38 -23.25
CA VAL A 89 9.75 13.48 -22.27
C VAL A 89 8.83 13.21 -21.09
N LEU A 90 9.40 13.21 -19.88
CA LEU A 90 8.63 13.00 -18.65
C LEU A 90 7.78 14.23 -18.32
N PRO A 91 6.47 14.07 -18.05
CA PRO A 91 5.65 15.18 -17.57
C PRO A 91 6.18 15.73 -16.24
N GLU A 92 6.33 17.06 -16.15
CA GLU A 92 6.85 17.75 -14.96
C GLU A 92 6.08 17.44 -13.67
N VAL A 93 4.78 17.11 -13.81
CA VAL A 93 3.92 16.66 -12.72
C VAL A 93 4.50 15.45 -11.99
N PHE A 94 5.18 14.56 -12.71
CA PHE A 94 5.74 13.32 -12.18
C PHE A 94 7.04 13.56 -11.40
N ASP A 95 7.89 14.48 -11.85
CA ASP A 95 9.08 14.88 -11.09
C ASP A 95 8.67 15.57 -9.78
N LYS A 96 7.64 16.42 -9.85
CA LYS A 96 7.09 17.13 -8.68
C LYS A 96 6.30 16.23 -7.71
N VAL A 97 5.89 15.03 -8.12
CA VAL A 97 5.13 14.10 -7.26
C VAL A 97 6.03 13.32 -6.31
N SER A 98 7.27 13.04 -6.72
CA SER A 98 8.24 12.27 -5.96
C SER A 98 8.44 12.75 -4.52
N PRO A 99 8.79 14.03 -4.26
CA PRO A 99 8.96 14.52 -2.88
C PRO A 99 7.66 14.49 -2.06
N ARG A 100 6.49 14.50 -2.71
CA ARG A 100 5.19 14.42 -2.02
C ARG A 100 4.82 13.00 -1.61
N LEU A 101 5.44 12.00 -2.23
CA LEU A 101 5.23 10.58 -2.01
C LEU A 101 6.39 9.90 -1.26
N ALA A 102 7.48 10.61 -1.00
CA ALA A 102 8.58 10.18 -0.15
C ALA A 102 8.10 9.49 1.14
N GLY A 103 8.66 8.31 1.41
CA GLY A 103 8.29 7.44 2.54
C GLY A 103 6.89 6.82 2.48
N LYS A 104 6.09 7.11 1.45
CA LYS A 104 4.68 6.65 1.33
C LYS A 104 4.43 5.81 0.09
N SER A 105 5.04 6.15 -1.04
CA SER A 105 4.95 5.41 -2.29
C SER A 105 6.16 5.68 -3.17
N PHE A 106 6.60 4.66 -3.88
CA PHE A 106 7.68 4.78 -4.87
C PHE A 106 7.12 5.32 -6.18
N VAL A 107 7.92 6.13 -6.86
CA VAL A 107 7.58 6.75 -8.14
C VAL A 107 8.46 6.12 -9.21
N GLY A 108 7.87 5.47 -10.21
CA GLY A 108 8.60 4.73 -11.23
C GLY A 108 8.21 5.11 -12.65
N VAL A 109 9.13 4.94 -13.59
CA VAL A 109 8.90 5.06 -15.03
C VAL A 109 9.25 3.73 -15.68
N LEU A 110 8.36 3.19 -16.49
CA LEU A 110 8.51 1.87 -17.11
C LEU A 110 8.10 1.92 -18.58
N ASP A 111 8.86 1.26 -19.45
CA ASP A 111 8.37 1.00 -20.81
C ASP A 111 7.28 -0.09 -20.75
N CYS A 112 6.03 0.34 -20.77
CA CYS A 112 4.89 -0.57 -20.69
C CYS A 112 4.60 -1.33 -21.99
N LYS A 113 5.25 -0.96 -23.11
CA LYS A 113 5.11 -1.65 -24.41
C LYS A 113 6.04 -2.85 -24.50
N GLU A 114 7.16 -2.81 -23.79
CA GLU A 114 8.11 -3.91 -23.70
C GLU A 114 7.47 -5.16 -23.03
N LYS A 115 7.92 -6.34 -23.45
CA LYS A 115 7.36 -7.63 -23.01
C LYS A 115 8.00 -8.09 -21.71
N LEU A 116 7.17 -8.41 -20.72
CA LEU A 116 7.64 -8.95 -19.44
C LEU A 116 8.25 -10.35 -19.63
N PRO A 117 9.47 -10.62 -19.13
CA PRO A 117 10.20 -11.87 -19.40
C PRO A 117 9.44 -13.11 -18.95
N ALA A 118 8.76 -13.03 -17.80
CA ALA A 118 8.02 -14.17 -17.25
C ALA A 118 6.71 -14.51 -17.98
N SER A 119 6.17 -13.61 -18.81
CA SER A 119 4.82 -13.81 -19.40
C SER A 119 4.77 -13.64 -20.91
N GLY A 120 5.81 -13.05 -21.52
CA GLY A 120 5.84 -12.70 -22.95
C GLY A 120 4.81 -11.64 -23.38
N LYS A 121 4.01 -11.11 -22.43
CA LYS A 121 3.02 -10.05 -22.65
C LYS A 121 3.57 -8.71 -22.17
N SER A 122 3.19 -7.63 -22.84
CA SER A 122 3.47 -6.27 -22.36
C SER A 122 2.69 -5.96 -21.08
N VAL A 123 3.15 -4.98 -20.31
CA VAL A 123 2.49 -4.54 -19.08
C VAL A 123 1.03 -4.14 -19.37
N LEU A 124 0.83 -3.39 -20.45
CA LEU A 124 -0.49 -2.95 -20.90
C LEU A 124 -1.44 -4.14 -21.14
N LYS A 125 -0.99 -5.13 -21.91
CA LYS A 125 -1.79 -6.30 -22.27
C LYS A 125 -2.01 -7.25 -21.09
N ARG A 126 -1.01 -7.41 -20.22
CA ARG A 126 -1.07 -8.32 -19.07
C ARG A 126 -2.08 -7.85 -18.04
N TYR A 127 -2.16 -6.54 -17.82
CA TYR A 127 -2.98 -5.96 -16.76
C TYR A 127 -4.22 -5.22 -17.27
N GLY A 128 -4.42 -5.14 -18.59
CA GLY A 128 -5.59 -4.47 -19.19
C GLY A 128 -5.56 -2.96 -19.04
N ILE A 129 -4.36 -2.36 -19.05
CA ILE A 129 -4.19 -0.90 -18.95
C ILE A 129 -4.45 -0.32 -20.34
N LYS A 130 -5.32 0.70 -20.42
CA LYS A 130 -5.70 1.33 -21.68
C LYS A 130 -4.61 2.28 -22.14
N SER A 131 -4.06 2.04 -23.33
CA SER A 131 -3.07 2.92 -23.97
C SER A 131 -3.68 4.20 -24.56
N SER A 132 -5.00 4.28 -24.66
CA SER A 132 -5.70 5.46 -25.20
C SER A 132 -5.67 6.67 -24.26
N ILE A 133 -5.29 6.48 -23.00
CA ILE A 133 -5.22 7.54 -21.99
C ILE A 133 -3.75 7.93 -21.82
N SER A 134 -3.38 9.09 -22.36
CA SER A 134 -2.01 9.63 -22.29
C SER A 134 -1.97 10.91 -21.42
N PRO A 135 -1.01 11.05 -20.48
CA PRO A 135 0.00 10.05 -20.11
C PRO A 135 -0.61 8.85 -19.37
N THR A 136 -0.14 7.64 -19.69
CA THR A 136 -0.64 6.42 -19.04
C THR A 136 0.05 6.22 -17.69
N VAL A 137 -0.70 6.46 -16.61
CA VAL A 137 -0.21 6.28 -15.23
C VAL A 137 -1.05 5.22 -14.53
N PHE A 138 -0.42 4.37 -13.73
CA PHE A 138 -1.11 3.39 -12.90
C PHE A 138 -0.48 3.28 -11.50
N THR A 139 -1.26 2.75 -10.57
CA THR A 139 -0.79 2.44 -9.21
C THR A 139 -0.78 0.94 -8.99
N VAL A 140 0.21 0.47 -8.24
CA VAL A 140 0.32 -0.92 -7.79
C VAL A 140 0.57 -0.91 -6.30
N ALA A 141 -0.23 -1.64 -5.52
CA ALA A 141 -0.04 -1.73 -4.08
C ALA A 141 -0.78 -2.95 -3.53
N ASN A 142 -0.43 -3.34 -2.30
CA ASN A 142 -1.25 -4.22 -1.47
C ASN A 142 -1.50 -5.62 -2.05
N GLY A 143 -0.62 -6.09 -2.95
CA GLY A 143 -0.77 -7.34 -3.69
C GLY A 143 -1.92 -7.34 -4.70
N GLU A 144 -2.49 -6.17 -5.00
CA GLU A 144 -3.56 -6.02 -5.97
C GLU A 144 -3.03 -5.82 -7.39
N LYS A 145 -3.90 -6.09 -8.37
CA LYS A 145 -3.58 -5.80 -9.78
C LYS A 145 -3.39 -4.29 -9.97
N PRO A 146 -2.49 -3.87 -10.89
CA PRO A 146 -2.34 -2.48 -11.29
C PRO A 146 -3.67 -1.82 -11.64
N LYS A 147 -3.87 -0.58 -11.18
CA LYS A 147 -5.07 0.21 -11.46
C LYS A 147 -4.69 1.53 -12.10
N GLN A 148 -5.27 1.79 -13.26
CA GLN A 148 -5.02 3.01 -14.03
C GLN A 148 -5.55 4.24 -13.30
N VAL A 149 -4.77 5.32 -13.32
CA VAL A 149 -5.14 6.63 -12.78
C VAL A 149 -5.83 7.42 -13.88
N PHE A 150 -6.95 8.06 -13.54
CA PHE A 150 -7.68 8.91 -14.47
C PHE A 150 -6.99 10.27 -14.68
N LEU A 151 -7.18 10.85 -15.86
CA LEU A 151 -6.57 12.13 -16.26
C LEU A 151 -6.89 13.29 -15.29
N SER A 152 -8.07 13.27 -14.67
CA SER A 152 -8.48 14.28 -13.68
C SER A 152 -7.51 14.40 -12.50
N TYR A 153 -6.84 13.32 -12.11
CA TYR A 153 -5.87 13.32 -11.02
C TYR A 153 -4.45 13.70 -11.47
N LEU A 154 -4.21 13.80 -12.78
CA LEU A 154 -2.90 14.14 -13.37
C LEU A 154 -2.73 15.65 -13.62
N GLN A 155 -3.76 16.46 -13.30
CA GLN A 155 -3.72 17.92 -13.45
C GLN A 155 -2.68 18.60 -12.55
N SER A 156 -2.37 18.00 -11.39
CA SER A 156 -1.35 18.55 -10.48
C SER A 156 -0.67 17.45 -9.66
N ALA A 157 0.59 17.69 -9.28
CA ALA A 157 1.34 16.76 -8.44
C ALA A 157 0.67 16.56 -7.06
N ALA A 158 -0.02 17.57 -6.55
CA ALA A 158 -0.76 17.47 -5.30
C ALA A 158 -1.99 16.55 -5.42
N ALA A 159 -2.77 16.70 -6.50
CA ALA A 159 -3.93 15.85 -6.76
C ALA A 159 -3.50 14.39 -6.96
N LEU A 160 -2.45 14.15 -7.75
CA LEU A 160 -1.90 12.82 -7.97
C LEU A 160 -1.43 12.21 -6.65
N ALA A 161 -0.62 12.94 -5.87
CA ALA A 161 -0.13 12.42 -4.59
C ALA A 161 -1.26 12.11 -3.60
N LYS A 162 -2.32 12.92 -3.56
CA LYS A 162 -3.51 12.67 -2.72
C LYS A 162 -4.23 11.40 -3.19
N HIS A 163 -4.44 11.25 -4.50
CA HIS A 163 -5.09 10.07 -5.07
C HIS A 163 -4.27 8.79 -4.80
N VAL A 164 -2.95 8.82 -5.04
CA VAL A 164 -2.06 7.68 -4.79
C VAL A 164 -2.12 7.28 -3.32
N LYS A 165 -1.96 8.22 -2.38
CA LYS A 165 -2.03 7.92 -0.93
C LYS A 165 -3.35 7.27 -0.53
N ALA A 166 -4.47 7.79 -1.02
CA ALA A 166 -5.78 7.24 -0.73
C ALA A 166 -5.94 5.82 -1.31
N ARG A 167 -5.48 5.61 -2.55
CA ARG A 167 -5.63 4.34 -3.27
C ARG A 167 -4.70 3.24 -2.76
N THR A 168 -3.51 3.60 -2.31
CA THR A 168 -2.51 2.66 -1.81
C THR A 168 -2.61 2.41 -0.31
N LYS A 169 -3.40 3.20 0.44
CA LYS A 169 -3.63 2.98 1.88
C LYS A 169 -4.14 1.56 2.13
N LYS A 170 -3.44 0.82 3.00
CA LYS A 170 -3.90 -0.49 3.47
C LYS A 170 -5.00 -0.28 4.49
N SER A 171 -6.08 -1.03 4.37
CA SER A 171 -7.22 -0.94 5.29
C SER A 171 -7.84 -2.31 5.52
N MET A 172 -8.48 -2.44 6.68
CA MET A 172 -9.21 -3.65 7.07
C MET A 172 -10.70 -3.46 6.75
N GLN A 173 -11.27 -4.37 5.97
CA GLN A 173 -12.64 -4.24 5.48
C GLN A 173 -13.64 -4.94 6.40
N GLN A 174 -14.73 -4.26 6.78
CA GLN A 174 -15.79 -4.88 7.60
C GLN A 174 -16.53 -5.95 6.80
N VAL A 175 -16.91 -7.04 7.45
CA VAL A 175 -17.74 -8.11 6.89
C VAL A 175 -19.00 -8.24 7.72
N GLN A 176 -20.16 -8.04 7.10
CA GLN A 176 -21.47 -8.12 7.75
C GLN A 176 -22.25 -9.38 7.38
N ASN A 177 -21.93 -9.99 6.22
CA ASN A 177 -22.63 -11.17 5.71
C ASN A 177 -21.68 -12.09 4.92
N SER A 178 -22.20 -13.25 4.51
CA SER A 178 -21.42 -14.28 3.81
C SER A 178 -20.93 -13.83 2.43
N ALA A 179 -21.70 -13.01 1.70
CA ALA A 179 -21.29 -12.51 0.39
C ALA A 179 -20.11 -11.54 0.52
N GLN A 180 -20.15 -10.65 1.52
CA GLN A 180 -19.03 -9.76 1.84
C GLN A 180 -17.81 -10.54 2.33
N LEU A 181 -18.00 -11.64 3.08
CA LEU A 181 -16.89 -12.51 3.50
C LEU A 181 -16.17 -13.11 2.28
N GLU A 182 -16.94 -13.63 1.32
CA GLU A 182 -16.39 -14.19 0.09
C GLU A 182 -15.66 -13.10 -0.74
N ALA A 183 -16.31 -11.97 -1.00
CA ALA A 183 -15.75 -10.91 -1.85
C ALA A 183 -14.52 -10.21 -1.22
N ARG A 184 -14.53 -9.97 0.09
CA ARG A 184 -13.49 -9.19 0.78
C ARG A 184 -12.34 -10.04 1.29
N CYS A 185 -12.59 -11.34 1.53
CA CYS A 185 -11.60 -12.20 2.17
C CYS A 185 -11.37 -13.52 1.43
N LEU A 186 -12.39 -14.35 1.25
CA LEU A 186 -12.18 -15.74 0.78
C LEU A 186 -11.84 -15.84 -0.70
N SER A 187 -12.23 -14.89 -1.53
CA SER A 187 -11.86 -14.82 -2.96
C SER A 187 -10.40 -14.40 -3.20
N ARG A 188 -9.73 -13.86 -2.18
CA ARG A 188 -8.34 -13.42 -2.24
C ARG A 188 -7.38 -14.60 -2.12
N SER A 189 -6.13 -14.41 -2.49
CA SER A 189 -5.09 -15.45 -2.40
C SER A 189 -4.82 -15.84 -0.94
N SER A 190 -4.63 -14.84 -0.09
CA SER A 190 -4.48 -14.98 1.35
C SER A 190 -5.20 -13.81 2.04
N CYS A 191 -5.95 -14.11 3.10
CA CYS A 191 -6.70 -13.12 3.85
C CYS A 191 -6.66 -13.41 5.36
N VAL A 192 -6.45 -12.37 6.15
CA VAL A 192 -6.56 -12.39 7.61
C VAL A 192 -7.92 -11.84 8.00
N LEU A 193 -8.71 -12.63 8.72
CA LEU A 193 -9.99 -12.22 9.28
C LEU A 193 -9.85 -12.05 10.80
N PHE A 194 -10.13 -10.85 11.26
CA PHE A 194 -10.25 -10.52 12.68
C PHE A 194 -11.70 -10.74 13.14
N LEU A 195 -11.90 -11.60 14.12
CA LEU A 195 -13.15 -11.74 14.85
C LEU A 195 -13.09 -10.79 16.05
N ARG A 196 -13.74 -9.65 15.90
CA ARG A 196 -13.67 -8.55 16.86
C ARG A 196 -14.65 -8.79 18.02
N GLY A 197 -14.14 -9.08 19.22
CA GLY A 197 -14.94 -9.30 20.42
C GLY A 197 -15.37 -8.01 21.13
N GLN A 198 -14.49 -7.02 21.20
CA GLN A 198 -14.77 -5.65 21.65
C GLN A 198 -14.26 -4.64 20.63
N ARG A 199 -14.53 -3.35 20.79
CA ARG A 199 -13.90 -2.34 19.91
C ARG A 199 -12.38 -2.35 20.12
N PHE A 200 -11.62 -2.28 19.04
CA PHE A 200 -10.16 -2.18 19.13
C PHE A 200 -9.78 -0.90 19.86
N GLN A 201 -8.91 -1.04 20.86
CA GLN A 201 -8.31 0.06 21.59
C GLN A 201 -7.33 0.82 20.68
N PRO A 202 -7.02 2.10 20.97
CA PRO A 202 -6.10 2.88 20.15
C PRO A 202 -4.72 2.23 19.95
N HIS A 203 -4.17 1.63 21.01
CA HIS A 203 -2.90 0.89 20.92
C HIS A 203 -3.02 -0.37 20.04
N GLU A 204 -4.18 -1.04 20.06
CA GLU A 204 -4.45 -2.19 19.20
C GLU A 204 -4.52 -1.78 17.73
N LYS A 205 -5.22 -0.68 17.45
CA LYS A 205 -5.29 -0.12 16.10
C LYS A 205 -3.90 0.17 15.54
N GLN A 206 -3.04 0.80 16.35
CA GLN A 206 -1.68 1.14 15.92
C GLN A 206 -0.86 -0.08 15.51
N TRP A 207 -0.78 -1.10 16.36
CA TRP A 207 0.01 -2.28 16.00
C TRP A 207 -0.65 -3.12 14.89
N ILE A 208 -1.99 -3.13 14.79
CA ILE A 208 -2.70 -3.75 13.67
C ILE A 208 -2.36 -3.03 12.36
N ASP A 209 -2.29 -1.70 12.38
CA ASP A 209 -1.88 -0.92 11.21
C ASP A 209 -0.43 -1.25 10.82
N ASP A 210 0.49 -1.31 11.78
CA ASP A 210 1.89 -1.70 11.51
C ASP A 210 1.98 -3.12 10.93
N LEU A 211 1.18 -4.05 11.46
CA LEU A 211 1.08 -5.42 10.97
C LEU A 211 0.56 -5.48 9.53
N MET A 212 -0.47 -4.69 9.21
CA MET A 212 -0.99 -4.57 7.85
C MET A 212 0.04 -3.97 6.88
N HIS A 213 0.87 -3.03 7.35
CA HIS A 213 1.96 -2.45 6.56
C HIS A 213 3.11 -3.43 6.36
N LYS A 214 3.39 -4.31 7.33
CA LYS A 214 4.38 -5.38 7.19
C LYS A 214 3.92 -6.45 6.19
N HIS A 215 2.65 -6.84 6.23
CA HIS A 215 2.10 -7.90 5.38
C HIS A 215 1.18 -7.37 4.26
N ARG A 216 1.68 -6.43 3.45
CA ARG A 216 0.83 -5.73 2.44
C ARG A 216 0.17 -6.65 1.43
N THR A 217 0.74 -7.81 1.14
CA THR A 217 0.20 -8.80 0.20
C THR A 217 -1.01 -9.56 0.74
N LEU A 218 -1.20 -9.60 2.07
CA LEU A 218 -2.36 -10.23 2.70
C LEU A 218 -3.56 -9.29 2.65
N SER A 219 -4.75 -9.81 2.37
CA SER A 219 -5.98 -9.05 2.54
C SER A 219 -6.39 -9.05 4.01
N PHE A 220 -7.01 -7.97 4.49
CA PHE A 220 -7.40 -7.83 5.89
C PHE A 220 -8.89 -7.51 5.97
N ALA A 221 -9.61 -8.28 6.78
CA ALA A 221 -11.02 -8.10 7.02
C ALA A 221 -11.33 -8.26 8.52
N TRP A 222 -12.45 -7.69 8.97
CA TRP A 222 -12.95 -7.92 10.31
C TRP A 222 -14.45 -8.18 10.35
N ILE A 223 -14.88 -8.94 11.34
CA ILE A 223 -16.27 -9.24 11.62
C ILE A 223 -16.56 -8.95 13.09
N ASP A 224 -17.74 -8.41 13.39
CA ASP A 224 -18.19 -8.23 14.76
C ASP A 224 -18.63 -9.57 15.36
N ALA A 225 -17.77 -10.16 16.20
CA ALA A 225 -18.02 -11.45 16.81
C ALA A 225 -19.07 -11.40 17.94
N THR A 226 -19.52 -10.20 18.34
CA THR A 226 -20.59 -10.06 19.34
C THR A 226 -21.97 -10.33 18.72
N SER A 227 -22.15 -9.94 17.46
CA SER A 227 -23.41 -10.04 16.73
C SER A 227 -23.41 -11.16 15.69
N LEU A 228 -22.24 -11.52 15.15
CA LEU A 228 -22.09 -12.52 14.10
C LEU A 228 -21.29 -13.74 14.58
N LYS A 229 -21.56 -14.89 13.96
CA LYS A 229 -20.95 -16.19 14.21
C LYS A 229 -20.43 -16.75 12.89
N LEU A 230 -19.26 -17.36 12.89
CA LEU A 230 -18.78 -18.13 11.73
C LEU A 230 -19.25 -19.58 11.80
N SER A 231 -19.49 -20.22 10.65
CA SER A 231 -19.81 -21.66 10.62
C SER A 231 -18.69 -22.53 11.19
N LEU A 232 -17.44 -22.05 11.18
CA LEU A 232 -16.26 -22.74 11.71
C LEU A 232 -15.97 -22.45 13.20
N GLU A 233 -16.87 -21.78 13.93
CA GLU A 233 -16.59 -21.31 15.29
C GLU A 233 -16.13 -22.42 16.24
N ASN A 234 -16.65 -23.64 16.08
CA ASN A 234 -16.30 -24.78 16.92
C ASN A 234 -14.86 -25.29 16.68
N MET A 235 -14.18 -24.83 15.62
CA MET A 235 -12.78 -25.15 15.33
C MET A 235 -11.83 -24.03 15.80
N LEU A 236 -12.38 -22.90 16.21
CA LEU A 236 -11.61 -21.79 16.77
C LEU A 236 -11.36 -22.04 18.25
N PRO A 237 -10.27 -21.48 18.81
CA PRO A 237 -10.10 -21.46 20.25
C PRO A 237 -11.31 -20.83 20.94
N ASP A 238 -11.65 -21.38 22.10
CA ASP A 238 -12.59 -20.76 23.00
C ASP A 238 -12.04 -19.40 23.39
N ALA A 239 -12.87 -18.37 23.24
CA ALA A 239 -12.54 -17.01 23.59
C ALA A 239 -13.56 -16.50 24.59
N GLN A 240 -13.08 -15.79 25.60
CA GLN A 240 -13.95 -15.11 26.54
C GLN A 240 -14.71 -13.98 25.82
N ARG A 241 -15.80 -13.55 26.44
CA ARG A 241 -16.61 -12.46 25.88
C ARG A 241 -15.77 -11.17 25.86
N GLY A 242 -15.53 -10.64 24.67
CA GLY A 242 -14.75 -9.41 24.47
C GLY A 242 -13.39 -9.67 23.83
N GLU A 243 -12.87 -10.89 23.90
CA GLU A 243 -11.57 -11.23 23.31
C GLU A 243 -11.62 -11.26 21.78
N HIS A 244 -10.52 -10.79 21.18
CA HIS A 244 -10.30 -10.84 19.75
C HIS A 244 -9.79 -12.22 19.35
N ARG A 245 -10.24 -12.70 18.18
CA ARG A 245 -9.66 -13.90 17.55
C ARG A 245 -9.23 -13.56 16.13
N MET A 246 -8.35 -14.37 15.57
CA MET A 246 -7.86 -14.19 14.22
C MET A 246 -7.80 -15.52 13.47
N VAL A 247 -8.14 -15.48 12.18
CA VAL A 247 -8.05 -16.63 11.27
C VAL A 247 -7.38 -16.19 9.99
N LEU A 248 -6.34 -16.91 9.59
CA LEU A 248 -5.73 -16.78 8.26
C LEU A 248 -6.40 -17.77 7.31
N PHE A 249 -6.93 -17.26 6.20
CA PHE A 249 -7.42 -18.02 5.07
C PHE A 249 -6.41 -17.96 3.92
N ARG A 250 -6.22 -19.09 3.23
CA ARG A 250 -5.36 -19.15 2.04
C ARG A 250 -5.97 -20.06 0.98
N ARG A 251 -5.99 -19.58 -0.25
CA ARG A 251 -6.25 -20.42 -1.41
C ARG A 251 -4.95 -21.10 -1.81
N GLN A 252 -4.95 -22.42 -1.80
CA GLN A 252 -3.81 -23.23 -2.17
C GLN A 252 -4.24 -24.37 -3.09
N ARG A 253 -3.28 -25.02 -3.74
CA ARG A 253 -3.53 -26.31 -4.39
C ARG A 253 -3.35 -27.38 -3.34
N ASP A 254 -4.36 -28.23 -3.21
CA ASP A 254 -4.26 -29.43 -2.41
C ASP A 254 -3.14 -30.31 -2.97
N PRO A 255 -2.16 -30.75 -2.15
CA PRO A 255 -1.09 -31.63 -2.62
C PRO A 255 -1.62 -32.95 -3.19
N ASP A 256 -2.71 -33.48 -2.64
CA ASP A 256 -3.22 -34.80 -2.99
C ASP A 256 -4.10 -34.74 -4.25
N THR A 257 -4.99 -33.75 -4.32
CA THR A 257 -5.98 -33.65 -5.41
C THR A 257 -5.59 -32.68 -6.51
N HIS A 258 -4.54 -31.87 -6.31
CA HIS A 258 -4.15 -30.71 -7.14
C HIS A 258 -5.26 -29.67 -7.39
N LYS A 259 -6.42 -29.82 -6.75
CA LYS A 259 -7.55 -28.90 -6.86
C LYS A 259 -7.28 -27.67 -6.01
N LYS A 260 -7.85 -26.53 -6.44
CA LYS A 260 -7.81 -25.30 -5.64
C LYS A 260 -8.75 -25.47 -4.45
N VAL A 261 -8.19 -25.44 -3.24
CA VAL A 261 -8.93 -25.55 -1.98
C VAL A 261 -8.70 -24.30 -1.14
N LEU A 262 -9.67 -23.99 -0.30
CA LEU A 262 -9.55 -22.95 0.72
C LEU A 262 -9.05 -23.62 2.00
N ALA A 263 -7.91 -23.19 2.51
CA ALA A 263 -7.36 -23.63 3.77
C ALA A 263 -7.47 -22.53 4.83
N ALA A 264 -7.48 -22.93 6.10
CA ALA A 264 -7.56 -21.98 7.20
C ALA A 264 -6.67 -22.39 8.38
N LYS A 265 -6.13 -21.39 9.07
CA LYS A 265 -5.39 -21.55 10.32
C LYS A 265 -5.83 -20.48 11.31
N ALA A 266 -6.32 -20.90 12.47
CA ALA A 266 -6.69 -19.99 13.55
C ALA A 266 -5.46 -19.66 14.40
N PHE A 267 -5.37 -18.41 14.86
CA PHE A 267 -4.44 -18.03 15.90
C PHE A 267 -4.84 -18.71 17.22
N ARG A 268 -3.88 -19.34 17.90
CA ARG A 268 -4.10 -20.09 19.16
C ARG A 268 -3.17 -19.64 20.30
N GLY A 269 -2.57 -18.47 20.19
CA GLY A 269 -1.73 -17.93 21.28
C GLY A 269 -2.59 -17.54 22.48
N GLU A 270 -1.98 -17.56 23.66
CA GLU A 270 -2.63 -17.18 24.92
C GLU A 270 -2.92 -15.68 24.98
N VAL A 271 -2.05 -14.87 24.39
CA VAL A 271 -2.14 -13.40 24.39
C VAL A 271 -2.38 -12.90 22.97
N PHE A 272 -3.37 -12.02 22.80
CA PHE A 272 -3.66 -11.35 21.54
C PHE A 272 -2.94 -10.00 21.47
N ASP A 273 -1.63 -10.03 21.24
CA ASP A 273 -0.79 -8.83 21.13
C ASP A 273 0.00 -8.76 19.82
N ALA A 274 0.66 -7.63 19.59
CA ALA A 274 1.43 -7.36 18.37
C ALA A 274 2.48 -8.44 18.07
N VAL A 275 3.17 -8.92 19.12
CA VAL A 275 4.28 -9.86 19.00
C VAL A 275 3.75 -11.25 18.62
N SER A 276 2.77 -11.76 19.36
CA SER A 276 2.24 -13.10 19.16
C SER A 276 1.48 -13.21 17.84
N VAL A 277 0.66 -12.18 17.51
CA VAL A 277 -0.07 -12.11 16.24
C VAL A 277 0.89 -11.94 15.07
N GLY A 278 1.92 -11.10 15.22
CA GLY A 278 2.97 -10.88 14.23
C GLY A 278 3.74 -12.16 13.89
N ALA A 279 4.26 -12.84 14.91
CA ALA A 279 4.98 -14.10 14.75
C ALA A 279 4.12 -15.17 14.07
N PHE A 280 2.85 -15.28 14.45
CA PHE A 280 1.93 -16.20 13.81
C PHE A 280 1.76 -15.92 12.30
N LEU A 281 1.66 -14.64 11.89
CA LEU A 281 1.52 -14.29 10.48
C LEU A 281 2.83 -14.50 9.72
N ASP A 282 3.99 -14.18 10.30
CA ASP A 282 5.29 -14.47 9.69
C ASP A 282 5.42 -15.97 9.38
N ASP A 283 5.10 -16.83 10.34
CA ASP A 283 5.17 -18.29 10.20
C ASP A 283 4.12 -18.85 9.23
N SER A 284 2.89 -18.31 9.29
CA SER A 284 1.74 -18.93 8.61
C SER A 284 1.48 -18.36 7.22
N ALA A 285 1.89 -17.12 6.93
CA ALA A 285 1.70 -16.52 5.62
C ALA A 285 2.52 -17.24 4.54
N HIS A 286 3.71 -17.73 4.90
CA HIS A 286 4.66 -18.37 3.99
C HIS A 286 4.72 -19.89 4.12
N ALA A 287 3.99 -20.50 5.05
CA ALA A 287 3.95 -21.95 5.20
C ALA A 287 3.57 -22.68 3.90
N ASP A 288 4.16 -23.85 3.64
CA ASP A 288 3.99 -24.57 2.38
C ASP A 288 2.56 -25.05 2.14
N SER A 289 1.89 -25.51 3.20
CA SER A 289 0.49 -25.91 3.14
C SER A 289 -0.23 -25.69 4.48
N LEU A 290 -1.48 -25.26 4.39
CA LEU A 290 -2.41 -25.17 5.53
C LEU A 290 -3.47 -26.27 5.42
N LYS A 291 -4.16 -26.58 6.54
CA LYS A 291 -5.23 -27.59 6.53
C LYS A 291 -6.42 -27.12 5.67
N PRO A 292 -6.84 -27.88 4.64
CA PRO A 292 -8.01 -27.55 3.84
C PRO A 292 -9.30 -27.51 4.66
N LEU A 293 -10.22 -26.61 4.29
CA LEU A 293 -11.57 -26.57 4.82
C LEU A 293 -12.47 -27.51 4.01
N GLU A 294 -13.13 -28.43 4.71
CA GLU A 294 -14.09 -29.36 4.11
C GLU A 294 -15.42 -28.69 3.75
N LYS A 295 -15.77 -27.60 4.44
CA LYS A 295 -17.08 -26.94 4.34
C LYS A 295 -16.94 -25.47 3.93
N SER A 296 -17.90 -25.01 3.13
CA SER A 296 -18.04 -23.59 2.80
C SER A 296 -18.28 -22.76 4.05
N LEU A 297 -17.64 -21.61 4.15
CA LEU A 297 -17.82 -20.70 5.28
C LEU A 297 -19.08 -19.87 5.13
N LYS A 298 -19.84 -19.77 6.22
CA LYS A 298 -21.04 -18.93 6.29
C LYS A 298 -20.96 -18.04 7.51
N VAL A 299 -21.42 -16.81 7.34
CA VAL A 299 -21.67 -15.84 8.41
C VAL A 299 -23.12 -15.99 8.84
N LEU A 300 -23.33 -16.21 10.12
CA LEU A 300 -24.64 -16.37 10.75
C LEU A 300 -24.84 -15.28 11.80
N GLN A 301 -26.08 -14.82 11.99
CA GLN A 301 -26.37 -13.94 13.13
C GLN A 301 -26.44 -14.75 14.43
N ARG A 302 -25.85 -14.22 15.49
CA ARG A 302 -26.00 -14.77 16.83
C ARG A 302 -27.43 -14.49 17.29
N LYS A 303 -28.16 -15.54 17.66
CA LYS A 303 -29.47 -15.39 18.31
C LYS A 303 -29.24 -14.60 19.60
N LYS A 304 -29.82 -13.40 19.71
CA LYS A 304 -29.88 -12.71 21.00
C LYS A 304 -30.60 -13.65 21.94
N LYS A 305 -29.93 -14.04 23.03
CA LYS A 305 -30.59 -14.76 24.13
C LYS A 305 -31.58 -13.76 24.71
N SER A 306 -32.81 -13.77 24.22
CA SER A 306 -33.92 -13.09 24.88
C SER A 306 -33.91 -13.62 26.30
N GLN A 307 -33.71 -12.74 27.29
CA GLN A 307 -34.07 -13.05 28.65
C GLN A 307 -35.57 -13.35 28.61
N ALA A 308 -35.90 -14.64 28.48
CA ALA A 308 -37.25 -15.10 28.69
C ALA A 308 -37.60 -14.73 30.12
N SER A 309 -38.64 -13.92 30.21
CA SER A 309 -39.41 -13.58 31.41
C SER A 309 -39.36 -14.69 32.45
N GLN A 310 -38.92 -14.33 33.65
CA GLN A 310 -39.27 -15.09 34.84
C GLN A 310 -40.81 -15.22 34.87
N PRO A 311 -41.37 -16.39 35.22
CA PRO A 311 -42.79 -16.50 35.45
C PRO A 311 -43.13 -15.66 36.70
N GLU A 312 -43.84 -14.55 36.53
CA GLU A 312 -44.49 -13.86 37.63
C GLU A 312 -45.46 -14.84 38.28
N GLN A 313 -45.12 -15.25 39.50
CA GLN A 313 -46.06 -15.88 40.41
C GLN A 313 -47.23 -14.92 40.64
N SER A 314 -48.41 -15.38 40.31
CA SER A 314 -49.68 -14.82 40.72
C SER A 314 -49.69 -14.61 42.24
N GLY A 315 -49.71 -13.35 42.67
CA GLY A 315 -49.74 -12.95 44.06
C GLY A 315 -50.57 -11.69 44.22
N ASP A 316 -51.86 -11.91 44.36
CA ASP A 316 -52.93 -10.98 44.66
C ASP A 316 -52.55 -9.94 45.74
N ARG A 317 -52.55 -8.64 45.39
CA ARG A 317 -52.85 -7.57 46.37
C ARG A 317 -53.20 -6.24 45.71
N GLU A 318 -54.50 -6.04 45.64
CA GLU A 318 -55.21 -4.78 45.64
C GLU A 318 -54.61 -3.72 46.59
N ARG A 319 -54.21 -2.56 46.06
CA ARG A 319 -54.39 -1.26 46.73
C ARG A 319 -54.21 -0.08 45.76
N ARG A 320 -55.21 0.80 45.85
CA ARG A 320 -55.48 2.01 45.08
C ARG A 320 -54.47 3.15 45.28
N ARG A 321 -54.44 4.06 44.29
CA ARG A 321 -54.13 5.53 44.30
C ARG A 321 -52.83 5.96 43.56
N PRO A 322 -52.70 7.24 43.11
CA PRO A 322 -53.26 7.74 41.85
C PRO A 322 -52.19 8.32 40.90
N LYS A 323 -52.63 8.52 39.65
CA LYS A 323 -51.89 9.08 38.51
C LYS A 323 -51.23 10.44 38.82
N ARG A 324 -49.94 10.56 38.48
CA ARG A 324 -49.22 11.83 38.22
C ARG A 324 -48.28 11.69 37.00
N PRO A 325 -47.91 12.80 36.35
CA PRO A 325 -47.92 12.90 34.88
C PRO A 325 -46.61 12.50 34.19
N LYS A 326 -46.78 12.11 32.92
CA LYS A 326 -45.75 11.82 31.92
C LYS A 326 -44.70 12.94 31.81
N ARG A 327 -43.47 12.67 32.23
CA ARG A 327 -42.29 13.37 31.71
C ARG A 327 -41.65 12.51 30.63
N ARG A 328 -41.79 12.96 29.39
CA ARG A 328 -41.10 12.45 28.21
C ARG A 328 -39.58 12.63 28.40
N HIS A 329 -38.86 11.54 28.65
CA HIS A 329 -37.42 11.50 28.45
C HIS A 329 -37.13 11.14 26.98
N HIS A 330 -37.12 12.14 26.10
CA HIS A 330 -36.35 12.07 24.85
C HIS A 330 -34.96 12.59 25.16
N ASN A 331 -34.01 11.72 25.48
CA ASN A 331 -32.58 12.08 25.42
C ASN A 331 -31.61 10.89 25.41
N HIS A 332 -31.98 9.76 24.79
CA HIS A 332 -31.05 8.62 24.68
C HIS A 332 -30.55 8.30 23.27
N HIS A 333 -31.07 8.95 22.22
CA HIS A 333 -30.64 8.67 20.84
C HIS A 333 -29.41 9.47 20.36
N LYS A 334 -29.00 10.53 21.07
CA LYS A 334 -27.96 11.44 20.54
C LYS A 334 -26.51 10.95 20.72
N ASN A 335 -26.24 10.00 21.63
CA ASN A 335 -24.88 9.47 21.82
C ASN A 335 -24.50 8.35 20.84
N ARG A 336 -25.47 7.68 20.22
CA ARG A 336 -25.18 6.53 19.35
C ARG A 336 -24.71 6.97 17.95
N ASP A 337 -25.27 8.07 17.44
CA ASP A 337 -24.91 8.62 16.13
C ASP A 337 -23.58 9.43 16.16
N ALA A 338 -23.15 9.90 17.34
CA ALA A 338 -21.86 10.56 17.52
C ALA A 338 -20.70 9.55 17.52
N GLU A 339 -20.88 8.38 18.14
CA GLU A 339 -19.87 7.31 18.15
C GLU A 339 -19.70 6.62 16.79
N GLU A 340 -20.75 6.55 15.97
CA GLU A 340 -20.67 5.92 14.63
C GLU A 340 -19.94 6.82 13.61
N LYS A 341 -19.97 8.14 13.80
CA LYS A 341 -19.27 9.11 12.94
C LYS A 341 -17.74 9.09 13.10
N ASP A 342 -17.22 8.80 14.31
CA ASP A 342 -15.77 8.66 14.53
C ASP A 342 -15.22 7.38 13.86
N ASP A 343 -16.01 6.31 13.81
CA ASP A 343 -15.63 5.05 13.16
C ASP A 343 -15.67 5.16 11.62
N ALA A 344 -16.59 5.97 11.07
CA ALA A 344 -16.71 6.25 9.63
C ALA A 344 -15.51 7.03 9.06
N TYR A 345 -14.83 7.82 9.91
CA TYR A 345 -13.64 8.58 9.51
C TYR A 345 -12.40 7.70 9.32
N TYR A 346 -12.34 6.50 9.92
CA TYR A 346 -11.15 5.65 9.90
C TYR A 346 -11.24 4.45 8.94
N PHE A 347 -12.44 3.89 8.74
CA PHE A 347 -12.70 2.78 7.80
C PHE A 347 -13.80 3.16 6.80
N PRO A 348 -13.44 3.60 5.58
CA PRO A 348 -14.44 3.99 4.60
C PRO A 348 -15.35 2.80 4.24
N GLN A 349 -16.65 2.92 4.54
CA GLN A 349 -17.68 2.07 3.96
C GLN A 349 -17.97 2.57 2.55
N HIS A 350 -17.13 2.25 1.57
CA HIS A 350 -17.50 2.44 0.17
C HIS A 350 -18.18 1.17 -0.36
N VAL A 351 -19.46 1.32 -0.68
CA VAL A 351 -20.22 0.44 -1.57
C VAL A 351 -20.21 1.15 -2.91
N ASP A 352 -19.35 0.71 -3.84
CA ASP A 352 -19.55 1.07 -5.24
C ASP A 352 -20.69 0.17 -5.73
N GLN A 353 -21.90 0.72 -5.75
CA GLN A 353 -23.06 0.11 -6.35
C GLN A 353 -23.00 0.48 -7.84
N GLU A 354 -22.63 -0.49 -8.67
CA GLU A 354 -22.82 -0.40 -10.13
C GLU A 354 -24.33 -0.37 -10.39
N GLU A 355 -24.89 0.83 -10.55
CA GLU A 355 -26.19 0.99 -11.20
C GLU A 355 -25.95 1.20 -12.69
N GLY A 356 -26.03 0.10 -13.42
CA GLY A 356 -26.43 0.14 -14.82
C GLY A 356 -27.93 0.37 -14.85
N GLN A 357 -28.36 1.46 -15.45
CA GLN A 357 -29.75 1.65 -15.84
C GLN A 357 -29.81 2.10 -17.29
N GLU A 358 -30.25 1.17 -18.13
CA GLU A 358 -30.79 1.41 -19.46
C GLU A 358 -32.01 2.34 -19.34
N GLY A 359 -32.10 3.29 -20.26
CA GLY A 359 -33.25 4.16 -20.44
C GLY A 359 -33.13 4.89 -21.77
N SER A 360 -33.69 4.29 -22.81
CA SER A 360 -34.01 4.96 -24.06
C SER A 360 -34.99 6.10 -23.83
N ASN A 361 -34.83 7.21 -24.53
CA ASN A 361 -35.89 7.84 -25.31
C ASN A 361 -35.30 8.89 -26.25
N ASP A 362 -35.75 8.82 -27.49
CA ASP A 362 -35.52 9.75 -28.57
C ASP A 362 -36.22 11.10 -28.36
N ASP A 363 -35.73 12.06 -29.15
CA ASP A 363 -36.43 13.14 -29.85
C ASP A 363 -36.55 14.56 -29.24
N VAL A 364 -36.07 15.51 -30.08
CA VAL A 364 -36.59 16.89 -30.34
C VAL A 364 -36.14 17.95 -29.31
N GLU A 365 -35.58 19.12 -29.64
CA GLU A 365 -35.54 19.97 -30.83
C GLU A 365 -34.35 20.97 -30.76
N GLU A 366 -34.10 21.57 -31.92
CA GLU A 366 -33.20 22.65 -32.32
C GLU A 366 -32.94 23.80 -31.32
N GLU A 367 -31.71 24.33 -31.32
CA GLU A 367 -31.49 25.77 -31.55
C GLU A 367 -30.04 26.04 -32.01
N GLU A 368 -29.97 26.91 -33.01
CA GLU A 368 -28.83 27.29 -33.83
C GLU A 368 -27.84 28.18 -33.05
N ASP A 369 -26.54 28.02 -33.32
CA ASP A 369 -25.59 29.13 -33.18
C ASP A 369 -24.67 29.12 -34.41
N VAL A 370 -25.00 30.04 -35.32
CA VAL A 370 -24.25 30.42 -36.50
C VAL A 370 -23.00 31.17 -36.04
N LEU A 371 -21.81 30.64 -36.36
CA LEU A 371 -20.55 31.39 -36.29
C LEU A 371 -19.96 31.45 -37.70
N ASP A 372 -20.23 32.57 -38.37
CA ASP A 372 -19.59 32.96 -39.63
C ASP A 372 -18.10 33.23 -39.38
N LEU A 373 -17.26 32.53 -40.13
CA LEU A 373 -15.82 32.78 -40.25
C LEU A 373 -15.45 32.66 -41.73
N ASP A 374 -15.62 33.75 -42.46
CA ASP A 374 -14.91 33.98 -43.71
C ASP A 374 -13.98 35.17 -43.53
N ASP A 375 -12.69 34.83 -43.49
CA ASP A 375 -11.52 35.69 -43.56
C ASP A 375 -11.00 35.56 -44.98
N ASP A 376 -11.29 36.54 -45.83
CA ASP A 376 -10.66 36.70 -47.14
C ASP A 376 -10.08 38.12 -47.24
N THR A 377 -8.76 38.14 -47.05
CA THR A 377 -7.77 38.89 -47.83
C THR A 377 -8.28 39.46 -49.16
N ASP A 378 -8.11 40.77 -49.40
CA ASP A 378 -7.25 41.30 -50.48
C ASP A 378 -7.37 42.85 -50.65
N GLU A 379 -6.20 43.46 -50.81
CA GLU A 379 -5.83 44.61 -51.68
C GLU A 379 -6.67 45.91 -51.71
N GLU A 380 -6.14 47.01 -51.14
CA GLU A 380 -5.42 48.13 -51.82
C GLU A 380 -4.91 49.19 -50.82
#